data_AF-A0A177EIW3-F1
#
_entry.id   AF-A0A177EIW3-F1
#
_cell.length_a   1.000
_cell.length_b   1.000
_cell.length_c   1.000
_cell.angle_alpha   90.00
_cell.angle_beta   90.00
_cell.angle_gamma   90.00
#
_symmetry.space_group_name_H-M   'P 1'
#
loop_
_entity.id
_entity.type
_entity.pdbx_description
1 polymer ?
#
loop_
_entity_poly.entity_id
_entity_poly.type
_entity_poly.pdbx_seq_one_letter_code
_entity_poly.pdbx_strand_id
1 'polypeptide(L)' 'MERDQQRKESAILRVKKEMQMYEEEIKSIKAEREHVPQGEDAIYIHRNINDRLSETEAALESLARILTRTEEELSRL' A
#
# COMPACT_ATOMS: atom_id res chain seq x y z
N MET A 1 4.44 -26.65 15.44
CA MET A 1 3.92 -25.36 15.93
C MET A 1 4.95 -24.26 15.77
N GLU A 2 6.14 -24.35 16.36
CA GLU A 2 7.19 -23.31 16.26
C GLU A 2 7.58 -22.90 14.82
N ARG A 3 7.74 -23.87 13.90
CA ARG A 3 8.05 -23.57 12.49
C ARG A 3 6.92 -22.86 11.74
N ASP A 4 5.67 -23.05 12.15
CA ASP A 4 4.52 -22.39 11.50
C ASP A 4 4.36 -20.95 12.01
N GLN A 5 4.56 -20.75 13.32
CA GLN A 5 4.64 -19.44 13.95
C GLN A 5 5.73 -18.56 13.29
N GLN A 6 6.97 -19.07 13.18
CA GLN A 6 8.09 -18.35 12.55
C GLN A 6 7.80 -17.95 11.09
N ARG A 7 7.09 -18.81 10.34
CA ARG A 7 6.70 -18.52 8.95
C ARG A 7 5.69 -17.39 8.88
N LYS A 8 4.69 -17.38 9.76
CA LYS A 8 3.68 -16.31 9.84
C LYS A 8 4.29 -14.99 10.29
N GLU A 9 5.16 -14.99 11.30
CA GLU A 9 5.92 -13.79 11.72
C GLU A 9 6.76 -13.22 10.57
N SER A 10 7.45 -14.08 9.82
CA SER A 10 8.20 -13.67 8.62
C SER A 10 7.30 -13.12 7.51
N ALA A 11 6.08 -13.67 7.35
CA ALA A 11 5.11 -13.16 6.38
C ALA A 11 4.58 -11.78 6.80
N ILE A 12 4.25 -11.59 8.08
CA ILE A 12 3.85 -10.29 8.64
C ILE A 12 4.93 -9.23 8.40
N LEU A 13 6.20 -9.55 8.65
CA LEU A 13 7.30 -8.62 8.41
C LEU A 13 7.41 -8.20 6.93
N ARG A 14 7.25 -9.15 6.00
CA ARG A 14 7.25 -8.85 4.57
C ARG A 14 6.08 -7.95 4.17
N VAL A 15 4.87 -8.28 4.62
CA VAL A 15 3.67 -7.47 4.33
C VAL A 15 3.83 -6.06 4.88
N LYS A 16 4.32 -5.89 6.12
CA LYS A 16 4.58 -4.57 6.71
C LYS A 16 5.59 -3.75 5.89
N LYS A 17 6.65 -4.38 5.40
CA LYS A 17 7.63 -3.71 4.52
C LYS A 17 7.00 -3.30 3.19
N GLU A 18 6.15 -4.13 2.62
CA GLU A 18 5.44 -3.83 1.37
C GLU A 18 4.45 -2.67 1.54
N MET A 19 3.71 -2.66 2.65
CA MET A 19 2.83 -1.54 3.01
C MET A 19 3.61 -0.23 3.14
N GLN A 20 4.81 -0.25 3.76
CA GLN A 20 5.67 0.95 3.84
C GLN A 20 6.05 1.48 2.46
N MET A 21 6.37 0.60 1.50
CA MET A 21 6.68 1.02 0.13
C MET A 21 5.47 1.68 -0.55
N TYR A 22 4.27 1.12 -0.37
CA TYR A 22 3.04 1.73 -0.91
C TYR A 22 2.69 3.06 -0.21
N GLU A 23 2.92 3.19 1.09
CA GLU A 23 2.77 4.46 1.80
C GLU A 23 3.74 5.55 1.29
N GLU A 24 4.98 5.18 0.99
CA GLU A 24 5.96 6.08 0.37
C GLU A 24 5.57 6.46 -1.06
N GLU A 25 5.06 5.51 -1.85
CA GLU A 25 4.55 5.75 -3.19
C GLU A 25 3.36 6.71 -3.17
N ILE A 26 2.40 6.53 -2.25
CA ILE A 26 1.27 7.45 -2.06
C ILE A 26 1.76 8.86 -1.75
N LYS A 27 2.76 9.01 -0.87
CA LYS A 27 3.36 10.32 -0.57
C LYS A 27 4.00 10.94 -1.81
N SER A 28 4.72 10.15 -2.59
CA SER A 28 5.34 10.59 -3.84
C SER A 28 4.30 11.04 -4.88
N ILE A 29 3.22 10.28 -5.07
CA ILE A 29 2.13 10.61 -6.00
C ILE A 29 1.42 11.90 -5.55
N LYS A 30 1.19 12.07 -4.25
CA LYS A 30 0.60 13.29 -3.70
C LYS A 30 1.50 14.51 -3.93
N ALA A 31 2.81 14.37 -3.72
CA ALA A 31 3.78 15.42 -4.02
C ALA A 31 3.84 15.74 -5.53
N GLU A 32 3.80 14.72 -6.40
CA GLU A 32 3.72 14.90 -7.85
C GLU A 32 2.49 15.72 -8.25
N ARG A 33 1.33 15.44 -7.63
CA ARG A 33 0.08 16.17 -7.86
C ARG A 33 0.18 17.66 -7.54
N GLU A 34 0.93 18.03 -6.50
CA GLU A 34 1.13 19.44 -6.10
C GLU A 34 1.95 20.24 -7.11
N HIS A 35 2.77 19.57 -7.92
CA HIS A 35 3.61 20.19 -8.95
C HIS A 35 2.95 20.25 -10.33
N VAL A 36 1.75 19.71 -10.50
CA VAL A 36 1.05 19.76 -11.79
C VAL A 36 0.56 21.19 -12.06
N PRO A 37 0.97 21.81 -13.19
CA PRO A 37 0.52 23.16 -13.56
C PRO A 37 -0.98 23.19 -13.82
N GLN A 38 -1.64 24.33 -13.60
CA GLN A 38 -3.07 24.48 -13.87
C GLN A 38 -3.32 24.91 -15.32
N GLY A 39 -4.32 24.31 -15.97
CA GLY A 39 -4.72 24.62 -17.34
C GLY A 39 -5.53 23.48 -17.99
N GLU A 40 -6.09 23.71 -19.18
CA GLU A 40 -6.84 22.68 -19.92
C GLU A 40 -6.00 21.43 -20.22
N ASP A 41 -4.70 21.61 -20.47
CA ASP A 41 -3.77 20.51 -20.74
C ASP A 41 -3.42 19.65 -19.50
N ALA A 42 -3.75 20.13 -18.29
CA ALA A 42 -3.44 19.44 -17.03
C ALA A 42 -4.46 18.36 -16.65
N ILE A 43 -5.63 18.35 -17.29
CA ILE A 43 -6.74 17.44 -16.95
C ILE A 43 -6.29 15.97 -17.08
N TYR A 44 -5.56 15.64 -18.15
CA TYR A 44 -5.06 14.29 -18.38
C TYR A 44 -4.03 13.87 -17.32
N ILE A 45 -3.14 14.78 -16.94
CA ILE A 45 -2.11 14.53 -15.93
C ILE A 45 -2.76 14.29 -14.56
N HIS A 46 -3.70 15.14 -14.16
CA HIS A 46 -4.44 14.97 -12.92
C HIS A 46 -5.24 13.66 -12.89
N ARG A 47 -5.87 13.28 -14.01
CA ARG A 47 -6.58 12.00 -14.10
C ARG A 47 -5.63 10.82 -13.88
N ASN A 48 -4.50 10.78 -14.60
CA ASN A 48 -3.50 9.71 -14.46
C ASN A 48 -2.98 9.62 -13.01
N ILE A 49 -2.63 10.76 -12.40
CA ILE A 49 -2.19 10.80 -11.00
C ILE A 49 -3.25 10.27 -10.04
N ASN A 50 -4.53 10.61 -10.26
CA ASN A 50 -5.63 10.10 -9.43
C ASN A 50 -5.86 8.60 -9.64
N ASP A 51 -5.76 8.11 -10.88
CA ASP A 51 -5.89 6.68 -11.19
C ASP A 51 -4.78 5.89 -10.50
N ARG A 52 -3.51 6.33 -10.62
CA ARG A 52 -2.37 5.76 -9.89
C ARG A 52 -2.58 5.79 -8.39
N LEU A 53 -2.97 6.94 -7.84
CA LEU A 53 -3.23 7.07 -6.39
C LEU A 53 -4.29 6.07 -5.92
N SER A 54 -5.39 5.93 -6.67
CA SER A 54 -6.47 5.01 -6.34
C SER A 54 -6.01 3.55 -6.39
N GLU A 55 -5.21 3.17 -7.39
CA GLU A 55 -4.65 1.81 -7.51
C GLU A 55 -3.69 1.50 -6.35
N THR A 56 -2.80 2.44 -6.02
CA THR A 56 -1.86 2.30 -4.91
C THR A 56 -2.58 2.22 -3.56
N GLU A 57 -3.59 3.05 -3.33
CA GLU A 57 -4.41 3.02 -2.10
C GLU A 57 -5.20 1.69 -1.98
N ALA A 58 -5.74 1.16 -3.09
CA ALA A 58 -6.41 -0.13 -3.12
C ALA A 58 -5.45 -1.31 -2.83
N ALA A 59 -4.22 -1.26 -3.35
CA ALA A 59 -3.20 -2.25 -3.05
C ALA A 59 -2.83 -2.25 -1.55
N LEU A 60 -2.63 -1.06 -0.97
CA LEU A 60 -2.35 -0.90 0.45
C LEU A 60 -3.50 -1.45 1.33
N GLU A 61 -4.76 -1.16 0.97
CA GLU A 61 -5.93 -1.67 1.68
C GLU A 61 -6.01 -3.21 1.60
N SER A 62 -5.68 -3.79 0.46
CA SER A 62 -5.60 -5.24 0.28
C SER A 62 -4.56 -5.87 1.20
N LEU A 63 -3.36 -5.28 1.28
CA LEU A 63 -2.31 -5.74 2.19
C LEU A 63 -2.70 -5.59 3.66
N ALA A 64 -3.39 -4.52 4.03
CA ALA A 64 -3.91 -4.34 5.39
C ALA A 64 -4.87 -5.49 5.78
N ARG A 65 -5.76 -5.91 4.88
CA ARG A 65 -6.64 -7.07 5.11
C ARG A 65 -5.85 -8.37 5.28
N ILE A 66 -4.82 -8.58 4.45
CA ILE A 66 -3.94 -9.76 4.55
C ILE A 66 -3.19 -9.76 5.88
N LEU A 67 -2.66 -8.60 6.29
CA LEU A 67 -1.94 -8.45 7.55
C LEU A 67 -2.83 -8.80 8.74
N THR A 68 -4.01 -8.19 8.82
CA THR A 68 -4.98 -8.45 9.90
C THR A 68 -5.32 -9.93 9.99
N ARG A 69 -5.63 -10.57 8.86
CA ARG A 69 -5.92 -12.02 8.83
C ARG A 69 -4.72 -12.85 9.31
N THR A 70 -3.51 -12.50 8.89
CA THR A 70 -2.30 -13.25 9.25
C THR A 70 -1.98 -13.11 10.74
N GLU A 71 -2.18 -11.91 11.31
CA GLU A 71 -2.02 -11.63 12.74
C GLU A 71 -3.08 -12.37 13.58
N GLU A 72 -4.34 -12.40 13.12
CA GLU A 72 -5.40 -13.20 13.75
C GLU A 72 -5.07 -14.70 13.74
N GLU A 73 -4.63 -15.24 12.61
CA GLU A 73 -4.22 -16.64 12.50
C GLU A 73 -3.04 -16.97 13.41
N LEU A 74 -2.07 -16.06 13.54
CA LEU A 74 -0.91 -16.22 14.43
C LEU A 74 -1.33 -16.23 15.91
N SER A 75 -2.27 -15.37 16.31
CA SER A 75 -2.77 -15.31 17.69
C SER A 75 -3.53 -16.55 18.15
N ARG A 76 -3.92 -17.41 17.22
CA ARG A 76 -4.67 -18.66 17.47
C ARG A 76 -3.77 -19.91 17.47
N LEU A 77 -2.47 -19.76 17.18
CA LEU A 77 -1.46 -20.82 17.26
C LEU A 77 -0.91 -20.97 18.68
#